data_AF-A0A1J3H2D5-F1
#
_entry.id   AF-A0A1J3H2D5-F1
#
_cell.length_a   1.000
_cell.length_b   1.000
_cell.length_c   1.000
_cell.angle_alpha   90.00
_cell.angle_beta   90.00
_cell.angle_gamma   90.00
#
_symmetry.space_group_name_H-M   'P 1'
#
loop_
_entity.id
_entity.type
_entity.pdbx_description
1 polymer ?
#
loop_
_entity_poly.entity_id
_entity_poly.type
_entity_poly.pdbx_seq_one_letter_code
_entity_poly.pdbx_strand_id
1 'polypeptide(L)'
;ENLLLQAHQTFLDRAASSCDSDEIEEAKAVLKLVPIWMSCLVYAIVSSQPSTFFTKQGSAMDRSISPGIVVPAATLQCFTSITMVTYIPIYDRLLVPMARSFTQNPSGITTLQRIGTGMFLSILAMVIAALVETKR
;
A
#
# COMPACT_ATOMS: atom_id res chain seq x y z
N GLU A 1 -45.41 -2.21 -21.85
CA GLU A 1 -43.96 -2.09 -22.11
C GLU A 1 -43.53 -0.68 -22.55
N ASN A 2 -44.23 0.01 -23.45
CA ASN A 2 -43.82 1.35 -23.92
C ASN A 2 -43.71 2.44 -22.82
N LEU A 3 -44.54 2.38 -21.77
CA LEU A 3 -44.52 3.39 -20.69
C LEU A 3 -43.25 3.28 -19.83
N LEU A 4 -42.74 2.07 -19.61
CA LEU A 4 -41.49 1.85 -18.87
C LEU A 4 -40.25 2.26 -19.69
N LEU A 5 -40.26 1.99 -21.00
CA LEU A 5 -39.19 2.42 -21.90
C LEU A 5 -39.14 3.95 -22.02
N GLN A 6 -40.30 4.60 -22.07
CA GLN A 6 -40.41 6.05 -22.14
C GLN A 6 -40.00 6.72 -20.82
N ALA A 7 -40.37 6.16 -19.68
CA ALA A 7 -39.90 6.63 -18.37
C ALA A 7 -38.37 6.48 -18.22
N HIS A 8 -37.80 5.37 -18.72
CA HIS A 8 -36.36 5.13 -18.71
C HIS A 8 -35.60 6.11 -19.63
N GLN A 9 -36.09 6.35 -20.85
CA GLN A 9 -35.52 7.36 -21.75
C GLN A 9 -35.63 8.77 -21.17
N THR A 10 -36.78 9.13 -20.58
CA THR A 10 -36.98 10.46 -19.99
C THR A 10 -36.07 10.67 -18.77
N PHE A 11 -35.80 9.62 -18.00
CA PHE A 11 -34.85 9.68 -16.88
C PHE A 11 -33.41 9.85 -17.37
N LEU A 12 -33.00 9.11 -18.41
CA LEU A 12 -31.68 9.24 -19.03
C LEU A 12 -31.48 10.62 -19.68
N ASP A 13 -32.48 11.15 -20.37
CA ASP A 13 -32.45 12.51 -20.94
C ASP A 13 -32.40 13.59 -19.86
N ARG A 14 -33.06 13.38 -18.70
CA ARG A 14 -32.95 14.28 -17.55
C ARG A 14 -31.56 14.25 -16.91
N ALA A 15 -30.95 13.07 -16.81
CA ALA A 15 -29.59 12.93 -16.29
C ALA A 15 -28.54 13.51 -17.24
N ALA A 16 -28.76 13.38 -18.56
CA ALA A 16 -27.89 13.95 -19.59
C ALA A 16 -28.05 15.47 -19.76
N SER A 17 -29.19 16.05 -19.36
CA SER A 17 -29.44 17.50 -19.45
C SER A 17 -29.06 18.30 -18.20
N SER A 18 -28.75 17.64 -17.08
CA SER A 18 -28.40 18.31 -15.83
C SER A 18 -26.93 18.23 -15.43
N CYS A 19 -26.10 17.48 -16.17
CA CYS A 19 -24.66 17.40 -15.94
C CYS A 19 -23.91 18.00 -17.12
N ASP A 20 -22.99 18.92 -16.83
CA ASP A 20 -22.10 19.46 -17.84
C ASP A 20 -21.16 18.35 -18.35
N SER A 21 -20.73 18.41 -19.62
CA SER A 21 -19.86 17.36 -20.18
C SER A 21 -18.55 17.21 -19.39
N ASP A 22 -18.10 18.31 -18.80
CA ASP A 22 -16.89 18.40 -17.99
C ASP A 22 -17.07 17.66 -16.65
N GLU A 23 -18.25 17.75 -16.02
CA GLU A 23 -18.55 17.01 -14.78
C GLU A 23 -18.55 15.50 -15.00
N ILE A 24 -19.04 15.05 -16.16
CA ILE A 24 -19.03 13.63 -16.54
C ILE A 24 -17.59 13.14 -16.76
N GLU A 25 -16.72 13.95 -17.37
CA GLU A 25 -15.32 13.60 -17.58
C GLU A 25 -14.54 13.53 -16.27
N GLU A 26 -14.76 14.47 -15.35
CA GLU A 26 -14.17 14.46 -14.01
C GLU A 26 -14.61 13.24 -13.20
N ALA A 27 -15.90 12.91 -13.19
CA ALA A 27 -16.41 11.71 -12.52
C ALA A 27 -15.79 10.43 -13.11
N LYS A 28 -15.62 10.38 -14.43
CA LYS A 28 -14.95 9.26 -15.12
C LYS A 28 -13.46 9.19 -14.77
N ALA A 29 -12.78 10.31 -14.57
CA ALA A 29 -11.40 10.36 -14.11
C ALA A 29 -11.26 9.81 -12.68
N VAL A 30 -12.15 10.20 -11.76
CA VAL A 30 -12.18 9.66 -10.39
C VAL A 30 -12.47 8.16 -10.40
N LEU A 31 -13.41 7.70 -11.22
CA LEU A 31 -13.74 6.28 -11.33
C LEU A 31 -12.53 5.45 -11.81
N LYS A 32 -11.69 6.00 -12.69
CA LYS A 32 -10.42 5.37 -13.13
C LYS A 32 -9.38 5.26 -12.01
N LEU A 33 -9.49 6.03 -10.92
CA LEU A 33 -8.61 5.92 -9.76
C LEU A 33 -9.04 4.82 -8.79
N VAL A 34 -10.30 4.37 -8.84
CA VAL A 34 -10.83 3.33 -7.93
C VAL A 34 -10.02 2.03 -7.99
N PRO A 35 -9.64 1.48 -9.15
CA PRO A 35 -8.80 0.28 -9.20
C PRO A 35 -7.42 0.48 -8.56
N ILE A 36 -6.82 1.66 -8.72
CA ILE A 36 -5.53 2.00 -8.10
C ILE A 36 -5.70 2.05 -6.58
N TRP A 37 -6.75 2.73 -6.10
CA TRP A 37 -7.06 2.78 -4.67
C TRP A 37 -7.32 1.39 -4.07
N MET A 38 -8.06 0.53 -4.78
CA MET A 38 -8.28 -0.86 -4.37
C MET A 38 -6.96 -1.64 -4.25
N SER A 39 -6.00 -1.43 -5.16
CA SER A 39 -4.68 -2.06 -5.06
C SER A 39 -3.91 -1.64 -3.80
N CYS A 40 -4.13 -0.42 -3.30
CA CYS A 40 -3.55 0.07 -2.05
C CYS A 40 -4.13 -0.63 -0.80
N LEU A 41 -5.32 -1.24 -0.88
CA LEU A 41 -5.89 -2.00 0.25
C LEU A 41 -5.03 -3.21 0.63
N VAL A 42 -4.37 -3.85 -0.34
CA VAL A 42 -3.45 -4.96 -0.07
C VAL A 42 -2.32 -4.49 0.85
N TYR A 43 -1.75 -3.32 0.55
CA TYR A 43 -0.74 -2.71 1.41
C TYR A 43 -1.28 -2.38 2.80
N ALA A 44 -2.50 -1.85 2.89
CA ALA A 44 -3.14 -1.55 4.18
C ALA A 44 -3.27 -2.80 5.06
N ILE A 45 -3.68 -3.93 4.47
CA ILE A 45 -3.76 -5.23 5.19
C ILE A 45 -2.38 -5.61 5.74
N VAL A 46 -1.34 -5.59 4.91
CA VAL A 46 0.03 -5.93 5.34
C VAL A 46 0.51 -4.98 6.44
N SER A 47 0.22 -3.67 6.33
CA SER A 47 0.63 -2.66 7.31
C SER A 47 0.00 -2.84 8.69
N SER A 48 -1.15 -3.52 8.78
CA SER A 48 -1.84 -3.80 10.05
C SER A 48 -1.25 -4.98 10.83
N GLN A 49 -0.55 -5.90 10.14
CA GLN A 49 -0.05 -7.14 10.72
C GLN A 49 1.04 -6.98 11.80
N PRO A 50 2.00 -6.02 11.69
CA PRO A 50 3.03 -5.81 12.70
C PRO A 50 2.49 -5.66 14.12
N SER A 51 1.44 -4.84 14.27
CA SER A 51 0.81 -4.55 15.56
C SER A 51 -0.02 -5.71 16.13
N THR A 52 -0.34 -6.71 15.31
CA THR A 52 -1.26 -7.79 15.65
C THR A 52 -0.59 -9.15 15.47
N PHE A 53 -0.68 -9.73 14.28
CA PHE A 53 -0.22 -11.07 13.96
C PHE A 53 1.29 -11.25 14.23
N PHE A 54 2.14 -10.31 13.83
CA PHE A 54 3.59 -10.45 14.07
C PHE A 54 3.96 -10.30 15.55
N THR A 55 3.20 -9.52 16.31
CA THR A 55 3.39 -9.48 17.78
C THR A 55 3.03 -10.83 18.41
N LYS A 56 1.97 -11.50 17.93
CA LYS A 56 1.61 -12.85 18.37
C LYS A 56 2.66 -13.90 17.96
N GLN A 57 3.09 -13.87 16.71
CA GLN A 57 4.18 -14.71 16.20
C GLN A 57 5.43 -14.54 17.06
N GLY A 58 5.90 -13.30 17.25
CA GLY A 58 7.06 -13.00 18.07
C GLY A 58 6.90 -13.39 19.54
N SER A 59 5.69 -13.30 20.10
CA SER A 59 5.43 -13.68 21.50
C SER A 59 5.76 -15.13 21.82
N ALA A 60 5.70 -15.98 20.81
CA ALA A 60 5.91 -17.40 20.97
C ALA A 60 7.11 -17.91 20.16
N MET A 61 8.01 -17.00 19.78
CA MET A 61 9.42 -17.26 19.50
C MET A 61 10.23 -17.14 20.80
N ASP A 62 11.43 -17.74 20.84
CA ASP A 62 12.38 -17.46 21.92
C ASP A 62 12.87 -16.01 21.81
N ARG A 63 12.73 -15.28 22.91
CA ARG A 63 13.05 -13.85 23.04
C ARG A 63 14.06 -13.60 24.16
N SER A 64 14.75 -14.64 24.63
CA SER A 64 15.80 -14.51 25.63
C SER A 64 17.08 -13.96 24.98
N ILE A 65 17.63 -12.87 25.53
CA ILE A 65 18.92 -12.30 25.09
C ILE A 65 20.04 -12.77 26.02
N SER A 66 19.74 -12.85 27.32
CA SER A 66 20.65 -13.35 28.35
C SER A 66 19.83 -14.04 29.45
N PRO A 67 20.47 -14.80 30.36
CA PRO A 67 19.78 -15.37 31.51
C PRO A 67 19.03 -14.26 32.27
N GLY A 68 17.71 -14.42 32.41
CA GLY A 68 16.83 -13.46 33.10
C GLY A 68 16.36 -12.25 32.27
N ILE A 69 16.86 -12.04 31.04
CA ILE A 69 16.41 -10.94 30.17
C ILE A 69 15.59 -11.50 29.01
N VAL A 70 14.27 -11.30 29.07
CA VAL A 70 13.33 -11.65 28.01
C VAL A 70 12.75 -10.37 27.42
N VAL A 71 13.00 -10.16 26.14
CA VAL A 71 12.52 -8.97 25.43
C VAL A 71 11.04 -9.08 25.13
N PRO A 72 10.17 -8.12 25.48
CA PRO A 72 8.74 -8.20 25.16
C PRO A 72 8.49 -8.26 23.65
N ALA A 73 7.55 -9.10 23.19
CA ALA A 73 7.29 -9.27 21.76
C ALA A 73 6.90 -7.97 21.03
N ALA A 74 6.19 -7.07 21.71
CA ALA A 74 5.78 -5.79 21.15
C ALA A 74 6.98 -4.88 20.81
N THR A 75 8.13 -5.02 21.50
CA THR A 75 9.31 -4.20 21.18
C THR A 75 9.96 -4.61 19.85
N LEU A 76 9.60 -5.77 19.28
CA LEU A 76 10.01 -6.12 17.92
C LEU A 76 9.47 -5.11 16.89
N GLN A 77 8.38 -4.39 17.18
CA GLN A 77 7.88 -3.33 16.32
C GLN A 77 8.83 -2.12 16.21
N CYS A 78 9.74 -1.93 17.18
CA CYS A 78 10.78 -0.90 17.11
C CYS A 78 11.69 -1.09 15.90
N PHE A 79 11.91 -2.33 15.43
CA PHE A 79 12.70 -2.60 14.22
C PHE A 79 12.10 -1.92 12.99
N THR A 80 10.77 -1.85 12.87
CA THR A 80 10.12 -1.13 11.76
C THR A 80 10.46 0.35 11.80
N SER A 81 10.39 0.98 12.98
CA SER A 81 10.69 2.40 13.14
C SER A 81 12.16 2.71 12.83
N ILE A 82 13.09 1.92 13.38
CA ILE A 82 14.53 2.05 13.15
C ILE A 82 14.86 1.88 11.66
N THR A 83 14.26 0.87 11.01
CA THR A 83 14.42 0.62 9.58
C THR A 83 13.94 1.82 8.77
N MET A 84 12.78 2.39 9.08
CA MET A 84 12.25 3.56 8.37
C MET A 84 13.14 4.79 8.52
N VAL A 85 13.56 5.11 9.75
CA VAL A 85 14.46 6.24 10.05
C VAL A 85 15.80 6.09 9.33
N THR A 86 16.30 4.86 9.19
CA THR A 86 17.56 4.58 8.48
C THR A 86 17.36 4.57 6.96
N TYR A 87 16.24 4.06 6.47
CA TYR A 87 15.97 3.92 5.04
C TYR A 87 15.68 5.27 4.36
N ILE A 88 15.00 6.20 5.02
CA ILE A 88 14.71 7.54 4.46
C ILE A 88 15.98 8.26 3.98
N PRO A 89 17.02 8.49 4.82
CA PRO A 89 18.22 9.18 4.38
C PRO A 89 18.98 8.39 3.32
N ILE A 90 19.00 7.04 3.39
CA ILE A 90 19.60 6.20 2.34
C ILE A 90 18.89 6.42 1.00
N TYR A 91 17.57 6.41 1.02
CA TYR A 91 16.76 6.60 -0.17
C TYR A 91 16.99 7.99 -0.77
N ASP A 92 16.91 9.05 0.04
CA ASP A 92 17.00 10.43 -0.43
C ASP A 92 18.43 10.84 -0.83
N ARG A 93 19.46 10.32 -0.14
CA ARG A 93 20.86 10.72 -0.37
C ARG A 93 21.61 9.80 -1.33
N LEU A 94 21.24 8.53 -1.43
CA LEU A 94 21.95 7.57 -2.28
C LEU A 94 21.07 7.13 -3.45
N LEU A 95 19.88 6.58 -3.19
CA LEU A 95 19.07 5.97 -4.24
C LEU A 95 18.50 7.00 -5.23
N VAL A 96 17.99 8.14 -4.74
CA VAL A 96 17.43 9.19 -5.60
C VAL A 96 18.51 9.83 -6.48
N PRO A 97 19.69 10.28 -5.97
CA PRO A 97 20.73 10.86 -6.82
C PRO A 97 21.29 9.87 -7.84
N MET A 98 21.52 8.61 -7.44
CA MET A 98 21.92 7.56 -8.39
C MET A 98 20.86 7.38 -9.48
N ALA A 99 19.60 7.23 -9.11
CA ALA A 99 18.51 7.08 -10.07
C ALA A 99 18.42 8.28 -11.01
N ARG A 100 18.53 9.53 -10.51
CA ARG A 100 18.59 10.73 -11.35
C ARG A 100 19.74 10.69 -12.36
N SER A 101 20.91 10.24 -11.92
CA SER A 101 22.09 10.11 -12.80
C SER A 101 21.87 9.09 -13.91
N PHE A 102 21.20 7.97 -13.64
CA PHE A 102 20.95 6.92 -14.62
C PHE A 102 19.75 7.20 -15.52
N THR A 103 18.63 7.69 -14.96
CA THR A 103 17.37 7.88 -15.69
C THR A 103 17.27 9.24 -16.36
N GLN A 104 18.16 10.19 -16.02
CA GLN A 104 18.12 11.59 -16.46
C GLN A 104 16.77 12.29 -16.15
N ASN A 105 15.96 11.71 -15.27
CA ASN A 105 14.68 12.25 -14.84
C ASN A 105 14.91 13.14 -13.60
N PRO A 106 14.33 14.36 -13.52
CA PRO A 106 14.47 15.24 -12.35
C PRO A 106 13.98 14.60 -11.04
N SER A 107 13.00 13.70 -11.11
CA SER A 107 12.50 12.96 -9.94
C SER A 107 13.34 11.72 -9.62
N GLY A 108 14.17 11.24 -10.55
CA GLY A 108 14.97 10.02 -10.44
C GLY A 108 14.15 8.75 -10.56
N ILE A 109 13.24 8.52 -9.60
CA ILE A 109 12.34 7.37 -9.52
C ILE A 109 10.89 7.89 -9.60
N THR A 110 10.06 7.30 -10.47
CA THR A 110 8.66 7.75 -10.63
C THR A 110 7.79 7.32 -9.45
N THR A 111 6.71 8.07 -9.16
CA THR A 111 5.78 7.74 -8.08
C THR A 111 5.20 6.33 -8.23
N LEU A 112 4.85 5.93 -9.46
CA LEU A 112 4.30 4.60 -9.72
C LEU A 112 5.31 3.48 -9.47
N GLN A 113 6.59 3.68 -9.81
CA GLN A 113 7.66 2.72 -9.51
C GLN A 113 7.87 2.58 -7.99
N ARG A 114 7.81 3.68 -7.23
CA ARG A 114 7.91 3.66 -5.77
C ARG A 114 6.77 2.87 -5.13
N ILE A 115 5.54 3.09 -5.60
CA ILE A 115 4.37 2.35 -5.14
C ILE A 115 4.50 0.86 -5.47
N GLY A 116 4.83 0.53 -6.73
CA GLY A 116 4.97 -0.85 -7.17
C GLY A 116 6.08 -1.62 -6.43
N THR A 117 7.24 -0.99 -6.20
CA THR A 117 8.33 -1.60 -5.42
C THR A 117 7.93 -1.84 -3.96
N GLY A 118 7.23 -0.89 -3.33
CA GLY A 118 6.69 -1.06 -1.98
C GLY A 118 5.70 -2.22 -1.89
N MET A 119 4.79 -2.36 -2.87
CA MET A 119 3.85 -3.48 -2.94
C MET A 119 4.57 -4.82 -3.11
N PHE A 120 5.56 -4.89 -4.01
CA PHE A 120 6.36 -6.10 -4.22
C PHE A 120 7.09 -6.54 -2.95
N LEU A 121 7.77 -5.60 -2.28
CA LEU A 121 8.47 -5.88 -1.02
C LEU A 121 7.51 -6.32 0.10
N SER A 122 6.30 -5.77 0.13
CA SER A 122 5.27 -6.16 1.09
C SER A 122 4.83 -7.61 0.89
N ILE A 123 4.62 -8.04 -0.36
CA ILE A 123 4.29 -9.44 -0.69
C ILE A 123 5.45 -10.36 -0.28
N LEU A 124 6.69 -9.99 -0.61
CA LEU A 124 7.87 -10.77 -0.24
C LEU A 124 8.01 -10.93 1.28
N ALA A 125 7.80 -9.84 2.03
CA ALA A 125 7.82 -9.87 3.50
C ALA A 125 6.75 -10.82 4.07
N MET A 126 5.53 -10.79 3.49
CA MET A 126 4.45 -11.69 3.87
C MET A 126 4.79 -13.17 3.60
N VAL A 127 5.43 -13.47 2.47
CA VAL A 127 5.89 -14.81 2.15
C VAL A 127 6.93 -15.28 3.18
N ILE A 128 7.91 -14.44 3.52
CA ILE A 128 8.92 -14.76 4.53
C ILE A 128 8.26 -15.02 5.90
N ALA A 129 7.32 -14.16 6.32
CA ALA A 129 6.60 -14.34 7.57
C ALA A 129 5.81 -15.66 7.63
N ALA A 130 5.18 -16.05 6.51
CA ALA A 130 4.47 -17.32 6.40
C ALA A 130 5.42 -18.54 6.46
N LEU A 131 6.59 -18.44 5.85
CA LEU A 131 7.62 -19.49 5.92
C LEU A 131 8.19 -19.64 7.34
N VAL A 132 8.40 -18.53 8.04
CA VAL A 132 8.83 -18.55 9.45
C VAL A 132 7.77 -19.20 10.33
N GLU A 133 6.49 -18.87 10.13
CA GLU A 133 5.40 -19.50 10.88
C GLU A 133 5.29 -21.00 10.60
N THR A 134 5.47 -21.43 9.35
CA THR A 134 5.43 -22.86 8.99
C THR A 134 6.57 -23.67 9.63
N LYS A 135 7.71 -23.04 9.92
CA LYS A 135 8.86 -23.68 10.56
C LYS A 135 8.79 -23.70 12.09
N ARG A 136 7.80 -23.02 12.66
CA ARG A 136 7.58 -22.88 14.10
C ARG A 136 6.67 -23.99 14.62
#